data_AF-A0A937PJC8-F1
#
_entry.id   AF-A0A937PJC8-F1
#
_cell.length_a   1.000
_cell.length_b   1.000
_cell.length_c   1.000
_cell.angle_alpha   90.00
_cell.angle_beta   90.00
_cell.angle_gamma   90.00
#
_symmetry.space_group_name_H-M   'P 1'
#
loop_
_entity.id
_entity.type
_entity.pdbx_description
1 polymer ?
#
loop_
_entity_poly.entity_id
_entity_poly.type
_entity_poly.pdbx_seq_one_letter_code
_entity_poly.pdbx_strand_id
1 'polypeptide(L)'
;LNGYLREDWGIEALTDHLVVPAVADDNDPGKFKISGHRLSYLPLNNFSNNAIGKPLRRQRVLWASLCPIRTDPGLPEGVTVQPLLSIPGDWRDTWATRRFRELVEQFRSGAGSKVYPNYAKGDLAAPFDVAVAATRASSTPAQTQPTTTQAATAPDQQRVKSARIVVLGMGQSLTDGYLTQPVPVQDAKGTVTLVDPPRANADVVINSVYWLTGRENYIAAGPAGAQLVLIGKVARTVLATIFVVVLPALVLAAGAMVMVMRRR
;
A
#
# COMPACT_ATOMS: atom_id res chain seq x y z
N LEU A 1 23.25 4.48 1.54
CA LEU A 1 21.97 4.04 2.13
C LEU A 1 21.66 2.57 1.82
N ASN A 2 21.58 2.15 0.55
CA ASN A 2 21.27 0.75 0.21
C ASN A 2 22.26 -0.29 0.78
N GLY A 3 23.56 0.03 0.92
CA GLY A 3 24.52 -0.84 1.60
C GLY A 3 24.11 -1.14 3.04
N TYR A 4 23.86 -0.09 3.84
CA TYR A 4 23.34 -0.21 5.20
C TYR A 4 22.05 -1.02 5.26
N LEU A 5 21.03 -0.70 4.45
CA LEU A 5 19.77 -1.45 4.49
C LEU A 5 19.97 -2.95 4.17
N ARG A 6 20.81 -3.27 3.19
CA ARG A 6 21.04 -4.66 2.78
C ARG A 6 21.83 -5.42 3.84
N GLU A 7 22.95 -4.86 4.30
CA GLU A 7 23.88 -5.52 5.23
C GLU A 7 23.30 -5.63 6.65
N ASP A 8 22.67 -4.57 7.15
CA ASP A 8 22.17 -4.52 8.53
C ASP A 8 20.73 -5.04 8.67
N TRP A 9 19.91 -4.93 7.63
CA TRP A 9 18.48 -5.22 7.75
C TRP A 9 17.98 -6.29 6.77
N GLY A 10 18.79 -6.73 5.81
CA GLY A 10 18.33 -7.64 4.76
C GLY A 10 17.26 -7.00 3.87
N ILE A 11 17.27 -5.67 3.72
CA ILE A 11 16.29 -4.92 2.93
C ILE A 11 17.00 -4.16 1.81
N GLU A 12 16.43 -4.18 0.62
CA GLU A 12 16.96 -3.47 -0.53
C GLU A 12 15.85 -2.69 -1.25
N ALA A 13 15.97 -1.36 -1.26
CA ALA A 13 15.14 -0.52 -2.12
C ALA A 13 15.74 -0.50 -3.53
N LEU A 14 15.00 -1.03 -4.50
CA LEU A 14 15.42 -1.10 -5.91
C LEU A 14 15.19 0.25 -6.59
N THR A 15 15.96 1.26 -6.18
CA THR A 15 15.82 2.66 -6.63
C THR A 15 16.08 2.88 -8.11
N ASP A 16 16.68 1.90 -8.78
CA ASP A 16 16.87 1.87 -10.23
C ASP A 16 15.63 1.32 -10.98
N HIS A 17 14.62 0.81 -10.26
CA HIS A 17 13.37 0.32 -10.82
C HIS A 17 12.23 1.30 -10.57
N LEU A 18 11.44 1.57 -11.61
CA LEU A 18 10.17 2.29 -11.52
C LEU A 18 9.01 1.31 -11.70
N VAL A 19 8.02 1.37 -10.82
CA VAL A 19 6.75 0.65 -11.00
C VAL A 19 5.95 1.33 -12.11
N VAL A 20 5.60 0.56 -13.13
CA VAL A 20 4.84 0.99 -14.30
C VAL A 20 3.47 0.32 -14.27
N PRO A 21 2.40 1.08 -13.96
CA PRO A 21 1.04 0.61 -14.16
C PRO A 21 0.62 0.84 -15.61
N ALA A 22 0.27 -0.23 -16.31
CA ALA A 22 -0.20 -0.17 -17.68
C ALA A 22 -1.67 -0.58 -17.78
N VAL A 23 -2.15 -0.72 -19.01
CA VAL A 23 -3.49 -1.23 -19.34
C VAL A 23 -3.30 -2.31 -20.38
N ALA A 24 -3.83 -3.51 -20.16
CA ALA A 24 -3.78 -4.59 -21.14
C ALA A 24 -4.43 -4.15 -22.47
N ASP A 25 -3.84 -4.52 -23.60
CA ASP A 25 -4.46 -4.30 -24.92
C ASP A 25 -5.35 -5.49 -25.27
N ASP A 26 -6.67 -5.28 -25.32
CA ASP A 26 -7.65 -6.32 -25.64
C ASP A 26 -7.41 -6.98 -27.01
N ASN A 27 -6.74 -6.27 -27.94
CA ASN A 27 -6.49 -6.77 -29.29
C ASN A 27 -5.17 -7.54 -29.43
N ASP A 28 -4.24 -7.37 -28.47
CA ASP A 28 -2.91 -7.98 -28.51
C ASP A 28 -2.54 -8.53 -27.11
N PRO A 29 -2.92 -9.77 -26.79
CA PRO A 29 -2.58 -10.39 -25.52
C PRO A 29 -1.08 -10.32 -25.22
N GLY A 30 -0.73 -9.84 -24.03
CA GLY A 30 0.65 -9.66 -23.58
C GLY A 30 1.29 -8.32 -23.97
N LYS A 31 0.57 -7.46 -24.71
CA LYS A 31 0.96 -6.06 -24.93
C LYS A 31 0.14 -5.13 -24.06
N PHE A 32 0.75 -4.04 -23.64
CA PHE A 32 0.14 -3.07 -22.73
C PHE A 32 0.24 -1.65 -23.27
N LYS A 33 -0.72 -0.80 -22.92
CA LYS A 33 -0.71 0.64 -23.18
C LYS A 33 -0.34 1.36 -21.90
N ILE A 34 0.58 2.33 -21.98
CA ILE A 34 0.88 3.21 -20.84
C ILE A 34 -0.14 4.33 -20.81
N SER A 35 -0.88 4.43 -19.72
CA SER A 35 -1.67 5.63 -19.43
C SER A 35 -0.77 6.63 -18.71
N GLY A 36 -0.48 7.78 -19.36
CA GLY A 36 0.33 8.82 -18.75
C GLY A 36 -0.23 9.30 -17.40
N HIS A 37 -1.55 9.28 -17.26
CA HIS A 37 -2.20 9.59 -15.98
C HIS A 37 -1.92 8.53 -14.90
N ARG A 38 -2.03 7.23 -15.22
CA ARG A 38 -1.72 6.14 -14.26
C ARG A 38 -0.24 6.11 -13.90
N LEU A 39 0.64 6.48 -14.85
CA LEU A 39 2.08 6.55 -14.60
C LEU A 39 2.43 7.61 -13.54
N SER A 40 1.70 8.73 -13.51
CA SER A 40 1.88 9.77 -12.50
C SER A 40 1.27 9.39 -11.14
N TYR A 41 0.18 8.61 -11.14
CA TYR A 41 -0.57 8.27 -9.92
C TYR A 41 -1.06 6.81 -9.96
N LEU A 42 -0.47 5.97 -9.12
CA LEU A 42 -0.92 4.60 -8.91
C LEU A 42 -1.86 4.51 -7.71
N PRO A 43 -3.17 4.27 -7.89
CA PRO A 43 -4.06 3.96 -6.77
C PRO A 43 -3.71 2.58 -6.20
N LEU A 44 -3.05 2.54 -5.04
CA LEU A 44 -2.63 1.28 -4.40
C LEU A 44 -2.92 1.33 -2.91
N ASN A 45 -3.90 0.55 -2.46
CA ASN A 45 -4.36 0.51 -1.07
C ASN A 45 -4.29 -0.91 -0.46
N ASN A 46 -3.38 -1.74 -0.97
CA ASN A 46 -3.19 -3.10 -0.49
C ASN A 46 -2.29 -3.15 0.76
N PHE A 47 -2.71 -2.47 1.83
CA PHE A 47 -1.95 -2.43 3.08
C PHE A 47 -2.05 -3.75 3.85
N SER A 48 -0.94 -4.18 4.45
CA SER A 48 -0.87 -5.36 5.30
C SER A 48 -1.59 -5.15 6.65
N ASN A 49 -1.55 -6.17 7.51
CA ASN A 49 -2.16 -6.11 8.85
C ASN A 49 -1.24 -5.46 9.89
N ASN A 50 -0.10 -4.90 9.46
CA ASN A 50 0.82 -4.17 10.32
C ASN A 50 0.13 -2.95 10.95
N ALA A 51 0.54 -2.57 12.16
CA ALA A 51 -0.01 -1.44 12.91
C ALA A 51 -0.08 -0.14 12.08
N ILE A 52 0.94 0.14 11.27
CA ILE A 52 1.02 1.35 10.42
C ILE A 52 -0.06 1.33 9.34
N GLY A 53 -0.15 0.22 8.58
CA GLY A 53 -0.98 0.12 7.38
C GLY A 53 -2.44 -0.28 7.65
N LYS A 54 -2.71 -1.01 8.73
CA LYS A 54 -4.04 -1.52 9.08
C LYS A 54 -5.15 -0.46 9.08
N PRO A 55 -5.02 0.73 9.70
CA PRO A 55 -6.08 1.73 9.70
C PRO A 55 -6.28 2.38 8.31
N LEU A 56 -5.30 2.27 7.42
CA LEU A 56 -5.29 2.92 6.11
C LEU A 56 -5.93 2.08 5.01
N ARG A 57 -6.20 0.79 5.25
CA ARG A 57 -6.80 -0.15 4.28
C ARG A 57 -8.10 0.30 3.62
N ARG A 58 -8.81 1.26 4.21
CA ARG A 58 -10.06 1.81 3.66
C ARG A 58 -9.90 3.20 3.06
N GLN A 59 -8.70 3.75 3.11
CA GLN A 59 -8.41 5.09 2.64
C GLN A 59 -8.06 5.08 1.16
N ARG A 60 -8.39 6.18 0.49
CA ARG A 60 -7.89 6.43 -0.86
C ARG A 60 -6.47 6.96 -0.75
N VAL A 61 -5.52 6.16 -1.21
CA VAL A 61 -4.12 6.55 -1.38
C VAL A 61 -3.75 6.47 -2.87
N LEU A 62 -2.87 7.37 -3.29
CA LEU A 62 -2.34 7.42 -4.64
C LEU A 62 -0.84 7.58 -4.52
N TRP A 63 -0.05 6.88 -5.32
CA TRP A 63 1.41 6.96 -5.23
C TRP A 63 2.05 7.35 -6.55
N ALA A 64 3.02 8.26 -6.48
CA ALA A 64 3.92 8.61 -7.56
C ALA A 64 5.29 7.98 -7.36
N SER A 65 5.92 7.59 -8.47
CA SER A 65 7.32 7.15 -8.53
C SER A 65 7.66 6.04 -7.53
N LEU A 66 6.84 4.98 -7.53
CA LEU A 66 7.08 3.81 -6.69
C LEU A 66 8.32 3.05 -7.17
N CYS A 67 9.15 2.60 -6.22
CA CYS A 67 10.18 1.59 -6.45
C CYS A 67 9.91 0.34 -5.59
N PRO A 68 10.20 -0.87 -6.10
CA PRO A 68 10.07 -2.08 -5.32
C PRO A 68 11.08 -2.15 -4.18
N ILE A 69 10.72 -2.87 -3.13
CA ILE A 69 11.57 -3.26 -2.02
C ILE A 69 11.71 -4.77 -2.03
N ARG A 70 12.95 -5.25 -2.01
CA ARG A 70 13.30 -6.67 -1.89
C ARG A 70 13.77 -6.95 -0.47
N THR A 71 13.32 -8.07 0.07
CA THR A 71 13.76 -8.59 1.36
C THR A 71 14.59 -9.85 1.13
N ASP A 72 15.76 -9.94 1.73
CA ASP A 72 16.64 -11.10 1.64
C ASP A 72 16.02 -12.28 2.41
N PRO A 73 15.96 -13.51 1.85
CA PRO A 73 15.56 -14.69 2.62
C PRO A 73 16.48 -14.96 3.83
N GLY A 74 17.75 -14.56 3.77
CA GLY A 74 18.73 -14.67 4.86
C GLY A 74 18.79 -13.41 5.72
N LEU A 75 17.70 -13.08 6.42
CA LEU A 75 17.65 -11.90 7.29
C LEU A 75 18.76 -11.93 8.36
N PRO A 76 19.40 -10.78 8.67
CA PRO A 76 20.36 -10.68 9.77
C PRO A 76 19.76 -11.10 11.12
N GLU A 77 20.62 -11.56 12.04
CA GLU A 77 20.18 -12.07 13.34
C GLU A 77 19.33 -11.04 14.11
N GLY A 78 18.19 -11.50 14.64
CA GLY A 78 17.27 -10.67 15.41
C GLY A 78 16.46 -9.65 14.59
N VAL A 79 16.64 -9.59 13.26
CA VAL A 79 15.84 -8.74 12.37
C VAL A 79 14.56 -9.46 11.96
N THR A 80 13.44 -8.73 11.99
CA THR A 80 12.15 -9.18 11.45
C THR A 80 11.62 -8.10 10.52
N VAL A 81 11.21 -8.50 9.31
CA VAL A 81 10.68 -7.59 8.29
C VAL A 81 9.22 -7.94 8.03
N GLN A 82 8.36 -6.92 7.94
CA GLN A 82 6.94 -7.06 7.63
C GLN A 82 6.57 -6.13 6.47
N PRO A 83 5.85 -6.63 5.46
CA PRO A 83 5.33 -5.77 4.40
C PRO A 83 4.33 -4.78 4.99
N LEU A 84 4.34 -3.54 4.51
CA LEU A 84 3.34 -2.51 4.83
C LEU A 84 2.36 -2.32 3.67
N LEU A 85 2.89 -2.22 2.46
CA LEU A 85 2.15 -1.99 1.23
C LEU A 85 2.81 -2.78 0.10
N SER A 86 2.01 -3.55 -0.64
CA SER A 86 2.52 -4.46 -1.67
C SER A 86 1.67 -4.37 -2.94
N ILE A 87 2.32 -4.46 -4.10
CA ILE A 87 1.61 -4.68 -5.37
C ILE A 87 1.07 -6.13 -5.38
N PRO A 88 -0.26 -6.32 -5.53
CA PRO A 88 -0.85 -7.67 -5.60
C PRO A 88 -0.34 -8.48 -6.79
N GLY A 89 -0.22 -9.80 -6.62
CA GLY A 89 0.26 -10.70 -7.68
C GLY A 89 -0.71 -10.90 -8.86
N ASP A 90 -1.99 -10.54 -8.68
CA ASP A 90 -3.01 -10.58 -9.74
C ASP A 90 -2.96 -9.35 -10.67
N TRP A 91 -2.17 -8.32 -10.34
CA TRP A 91 -1.97 -7.13 -11.19
C TRP A 91 -0.99 -7.41 -12.32
N ARG A 92 -1.41 -8.21 -13.30
CA ARG A 92 -0.59 -8.60 -14.46
C ARG A 92 -0.22 -7.44 -15.38
N ASP A 93 -0.95 -6.33 -15.30
CA ASP A 93 -0.71 -5.09 -16.04
C ASP A 93 0.25 -4.13 -15.32
N THR A 94 0.80 -4.53 -14.17
CA THR A 94 1.74 -3.74 -13.39
C THR A 94 3.04 -4.51 -13.20
N TRP A 95 4.17 -3.88 -13.50
CA TRP A 95 5.51 -4.43 -13.28
C TRP A 95 6.47 -3.32 -12.87
N ALA A 96 7.68 -3.68 -12.43
CA ALA A 96 8.75 -2.71 -12.21
C ALA A 96 9.85 -2.85 -13.26
N THR A 97 10.41 -1.75 -13.72
CA THR A 97 11.40 -1.74 -14.80
C THR A 97 12.56 -0.81 -14.50
N ARG A 98 13.78 -1.26 -14.81
CA ARG A 98 14.98 -0.41 -14.83
C ARG A 98 15.16 0.36 -16.14
N ARG A 99 14.33 0.07 -17.13
CA ARG A 99 14.44 0.59 -18.51
C ARG A 99 13.52 1.78 -18.75
N PHE A 100 13.31 2.59 -17.70
CA PHE A 100 12.37 3.71 -17.78
C PHE A 100 12.72 4.70 -18.89
N ARG A 101 14.01 4.97 -19.14
CA ARG A 101 14.44 5.84 -20.25
C ARG A 101 14.01 5.29 -21.61
N GLU A 102 14.23 3.98 -21.86
CA GLU A 102 13.80 3.32 -23.10
C GLU A 102 12.27 3.44 -23.27
N LEU A 103 11.51 3.23 -22.20
CA LEU A 103 10.04 3.35 -22.24
C LEU A 103 9.58 4.78 -22.54
N VAL A 104 10.23 5.79 -21.95
CA VAL A 104 9.93 7.20 -22.24
C VAL A 104 10.25 7.55 -23.70
N GLU A 105 11.36 7.03 -24.24
CA GLU A 105 11.73 7.23 -25.65
C GLU A 105 10.76 6.53 -26.61
N GLN A 106 10.34 5.30 -26.31
CA GLN A 106 9.29 4.59 -27.05
C GLN A 106 7.98 5.39 -27.05
N PHE A 107 7.60 5.94 -25.90
CA PHE A 107 6.40 6.78 -25.79
C PHE A 107 6.52 8.07 -26.61
N ARG A 108 7.66 8.78 -26.50
CA ARG A 108 7.89 10.06 -27.22
C ARG A 108 7.97 9.89 -28.73
N SER A 109 8.58 8.81 -29.21
CA SER A 109 8.75 8.55 -30.63
C SER A 109 7.47 8.08 -31.33
N GLY A 110 6.43 7.70 -30.58
CA GLY A 110 5.24 7.05 -31.13
C GLY A 110 5.53 5.67 -31.75
N ALA A 111 6.79 5.22 -31.70
CA ALA A 111 7.25 3.94 -32.19
C ALA A 111 6.84 2.85 -31.20
N GLY A 112 5.56 2.49 -31.23
CA GLY A 112 4.95 1.51 -30.34
C GLY A 112 4.06 2.17 -29.32
N SER A 113 2.76 2.24 -29.63
CA SER A 113 1.71 2.48 -28.63
C SER A 113 1.60 1.36 -27.58
N LYS A 114 2.44 0.32 -27.72
CA LYS A 114 2.41 -0.94 -26.99
C LYS A 114 3.77 -1.21 -26.37
N VAL A 115 3.77 -1.42 -25.07
CA VAL A 115 4.93 -1.80 -24.28
C VAL A 115 4.73 -3.20 -23.70
N TYR A 116 5.82 -3.86 -23.33
CA TYR A 116 5.78 -5.15 -22.66
C TYR A 116 6.94 -5.26 -21.67
N PRO A 117 6.74 -5.98 -20.54
CA PRO A 117 7.81 -6.25 -19.61
C PRO A 117 8.87 -7.15 -20.28
N ASN A 118 10.14 -6.85 -20.03
CA ASN A 118 11.28 -7.65 -20.47
C ASN A 118 12.02 -8.20 -19.24
N TYR A 119 11.52 -9.32 -18.73
CA TYR A 119 12.09 -10.00 -17.56
C TYR A 119 13.53 -10.46 -17.79
N ALA A 120 13.88 -10.84 -19.03
CA ALA A 120 15.26 -11.19 -19.39
C ALA A 120 16.22 -10.00 -19.26
N LYS A 121 15.71 -8.77 -19.39
CA LYS A 121 16.46 -7.54 -19.13
C LYS A 121 16.23 -6.98 -17.73
N GLY A 122 15.74 -7.77 -16.78
CA GLY A 122 15.66 -7.39 -15.36
C GLY A 122 14.41 -6.61 -14.97
N ASP A 123 13.35 -6.60 -15.77
CA ASP A 123 12.05 -6.16 -15.26
C ASP A 123 11.54 -7.16 -14.20
N LEU A 124 10.71 -6.69 -13.26
CA LEU A 124 10.17 -7.48 -12.14
C LEU A 124 8.65 -7.58 -12.24
N ALA A 125 8.13 -8.80 -12.21
CA ALA A 125 6.70 -9.05 -12.15
C ALA A 125 6.17 -8.85 -10.72
N ALA A 126 4.92 -8.40 -10.59
CA ALA A 126 4.19 -8.50 -9.33
C ALA A 126 4.05 -9.99 -8.89
N PRO A 127 3.97 -10.29 -7.57
CA PRO A 127 3.91 -9.36 -6.45
C PRO A 127 5.29 -8.85 -5.99
N PHE A 128 5.32 -7.64 -5.42
CA PHE A 128 6.47 -7.11 -4.69
C PHE A 128 6.04 -6.04 -3.71
N ASP A 129 6.86 -5.82 -2.67
CA ASP A 129 6.61 -4.80 -1.66
C ASP A 129 7.07 -3.43 -2.17
N VAL A 130 6.40 -2.37 -1.71
CA VAL A 130 6.79 -0.97 -1.96
C VAL A 130 6.93 -0.17 -0.67
N ALA A 131 6.48 -0.72 0.45
CA ALA A 131 6.81 -0.25 1.79
C ALA A 131 6.95 -1.43 2.75
N VAL A 132 7.95 -1.38 3.63
CA VAL A 132 8.20 -2.40 4.67
C VAL A 132 8.53 -1.74 6.01
N ALA A 133 8.20 -2.42 7.10
CA ALA A 133 8.64 -2.09 8.45
C ALA A 133 9.54 -3.21 8.97
N ALA A 134 10.59 -2.86 9.69
CA ALA A 134 11.47 -3.84 10.28
C ALA A 134 11.84 -3.50 11.72
N THR A 135 11.97 -4.55 12.53
CA THR A 135 12.41 -4.46 13.93
C THR A 135 13.67 -5.29 14.10
N ARG A 136 14.54 -4.85 15.00
CA ARG A 136 15.70 -5.62 15.46
C ARG A 136 15.58 -5.79 16.97
N ALA A 137 15.50 -7.03 17.45
CA ALA A 137 15.51 -7.31 18.87
C ALA A 137 16.88 -6.95 19.47
N SER A 138 16.90 -6.48 20.72
CA SER A 138 18.16 -6.33 21.45
C SER A 138 18.73 -7.71 21.73
N SER A 139 19.85 -8.07 21.12
CA SER A 139 20.64 -9.22 21.52
C SER A 139 21.34 -8.86 22.83
N THR A 140 20.72 -9.21 23.96
CA THR A 140 21.50 -9.30 25.20
C THR A 140 22.31 -10.58 25.06
N PRO A 141 23.65 -10.52 25.02
CA PRO A 141 24.46 -11.73 25.04
C PRO A 141 23.95 -12.55 26.22
N ALA A 142 23.57 -13.81 25.98
CA ALA A 142 23.24 -14.71 27.06
C ALA A 142 24.38 -14.57 28.09
N GLN A 143 24.06 -14.10 29.29
CA GLN A 143 25.04 -13.91 30.35
C GLN A 143 25.58 -15.29 30.72
N THR A 144 26.56 -15.77 29.97
CA THR A 144 27.39 -16.90 30.37
C THR A 144 28.11 -16.41 31.62
N GLN A 145 27.70 -16.94 32.77
CA GLN A 145 28.25 -16.57 34.06
C GLN A 145 29.78 -16.51 33.98
N PRO A 146 30.41 -15.43 34.48
CA PRO A 146 31.85 -15.25 34.39
C PRO A 146 32.53 -16.39 35.13
N THR A 147 33.04 -17.36 34.38
CA THR A 147 33.98 -18.33 34.91
C THR A 147 35.30 -17.59 34.96
N THR A 148 35.67 -17.16 36.16
CA THR A 148 36.92 -16.50 36.50
C THR A 148 38.08 -17.28 35.88
N THR A 149 38.77 -16.71 34.88
CA THR A 149 40.25 -16.68 34.75
C THR A 149 40.67 -16.16 33.37
N GLN A 150 41.49 -15.11 33.42
CA GLN A 150 42.44 -14.59 32.43
C GLN A 150 41.98 -13.59 31.37
N ALA A 151 42.64 -12.44 31.45
CA ALA A 151 42.55 -11.26 30.63
C ALA A 151 43.23 -11.49 29.27
N ALA A 152 42.42 -11.60 28.23
CA ALA A 152 42.82 -11.32 26.86
C ALA A 152 41.81 -10.32 26.30
N THR A 153 42.31 -9.24 25.72
CA THR A 153 41.57 -8.11 25.15
C THR A 153 40.71 -8.58 23.99
N ALA A 154 39.53 -9.11 24.29
CA ALA A 154 38.56 -9.52 23.28
C ALA A 154 38.00 -8.26 22.59
N PRO A 155 37.79 -8.30 21.26
CA PRO A 155 37.20 -7.18 20.53
C PRO A 155 35.84 -6.85 21.13
N ASP A 156 35.60 -5.55 21.31
CA ASP A 156 34.42 -4.96 21.92
C ASP A 156 33.16 -5.46 21.17
N GLN A 157 32.51 -6.49 21.70
CA GLN A 157 31.27 -7.02 21.14
C GLN A 157 30.17 -5.98 21.36
N GLN A 158 30.00 -5.13 20.35
CA GLN A 158 29.11 -3.99 20.39
C GLN A 158 27.67 -4.45 20.64
N ARG A 159 27.15 -4.20 21.85
CA ARG A 159 25.78 -4.54 22.23
C ARG A 159 24.79 -3.88 21.28
N VAL A 160 24.05 -4.70 20.54
CA VAL A 160 23.05 -4.20 19.59
C VAL A 160 21.81 -3.75 20.36
N LYS A 161 21.48 -2.46 20.25
CA LYS A 161 20.26 -1.88 20.83
C LYS A 161 19.04 -2.30 20.00
N SER A 162 17.88 -2.43 20.66
CA SER A 162 16.60 -2.61 19.97
C SER A 162 16.37 -1.43 19.03
N ALA A 163 16.02 -1.71 17.78
CA ALA A 163 15.87 -0.71 16.73
C ALA A 163 14.64 -1.01 15.86
N ARG A 164 14.08 0.03 15.26
CA ARG A 164 12.94 -0.04 14.34
C ARG A 164 13.25 0.84 13.14
N ILE A 165 12.89 0.38 11.93
CA ILE A 165 12.96 1.18 10.71
C ILE A 165 11.71 0.99 9.88
N VAL A 166 11.41 2.00 9.05
CA VAL A 166 10.40 1.94 8.01
C VAL A 166 11.06 2.37 6.71
N VAL A 167 10.90 1.58 5.64
CA VAL A 167 11.42 1.88 4.31
C VAL A 167 10.24 2.09 3.38
N LEU A 168 10.18 3.27 2.75
CA LEU A 168 9.12 3.69 1.83
C LEU A 168 9.69 3.90 0.44
N GLY A 169 9.28 3.10 -0.54
CA GLY A 169 9.69 3.22 -1.94
C GLY A 169 8.95 4.31 -2.72
N MET A 170 8.45 5.37 -2.07
CA MET A 170 7.48 6.31 -2.66
C MET A 170 7.72 7.79 -2.33
N GLY A 171 8.98 8.22 -2.27
CA GLY A 171 9.37 9.55 -1.77
C GLY A 171 8.66 10.75 -2.43
N GLN A 172 8.42 10.72 -3.74
CA GLN A 172 7.74 11.82 -4.46
C GLN A 172 6.29 12.03 -3.99
N SER A 173 5.64 10.97 -3.50
CA SER A 173 4.25 10.97 -3.03
C SER A 173 4.05 11.71 -1.70
N LEU A 174 5.13 12.19 -1.10
CA LEU A 174 5.16 12.83 0.21
C LEU A 174 5.62 14.30 0.14
N THR A 175 5.73 14.84 -1.07
CA THR A 175 6.10 16.25 -1.29
C THR A 175 4.87 17.16 -1.20
N ASP A 176 5.07 18.42 -0.82
CA ASP A 176 3.96 19.38 -0.64
C ASP A 176 3.09 19.53 -1.89
N GLY A 177 3.71 19.60 -3.07
CA GLY A 177 2.99 19.68 -4.34
C GLY A 177 2.07 18.48 -4.55
N TYR A 178 2.49 17.29 -4.12
CA TYR A 178 1.68 16.09 -4.22
C TYR A 178 0.54 16.02 -3.20
N LEU A 179 0.80 16.47 -1.97
CA LEU A 179 -0.16 16.39 -0.86
C LEU A 179 -1.22 17.51 -0.88
N THR A 180 -0.96 18.60 -1.59
CA THR A 180 -1.84 19.79 -1.62
C THR A 180 -2.60 19.97 -2.92
N GLN A 181 -2.09 19.44 -4.04
CA GLN A 181 -2.71 19.67 -5.35
C GLN A 181 -3.82 18.66 -5.65
N PRO A 182 -4.96 19.11 -6.21
CA PRO A 182 -5.97 18.21 -6.75
C PRO A 182 -5.37 17.27 -7.79
N VAL A 183 -5.77 16.01 -7.75
CA VAL A 183 -5.28 15.00 -8.68
C VAL A 183 -6.33 14.83 -9.78
N PRO A 184 -5.95 14.89 -11.08
CA PRO A 184 -6.87 14.52 -12.14
C PRO A 184 -7.26 13.05 -11.97
N VAL A 185 -8.52 12.70 -12.21
CA VAL A 185 -9.00 11.32 -12.28
C VAL A 185 -9.84 11.20 -13.54
N GLN A 186 -9.51 10.22 -14.37
CA GLN A 186 -10.29 9.91 -15.55
C GLN A 186 -11.35 8.86 -15.20
N ASP A 187 -12.62 9.18 -15.45
CA ASP A 187 -13.73 8.24 -15.28
C ASP A 187 -13.83 7.23 -16.45
N ALA A 188 -14.73 6.26 -16.33
CA ALA A 188 -14.95 5.25 -17.38
C ALA A 188 -15.47 5.84 -18.72
N LYS A 189 -15.98 7.07 -18.71
CA LYS A 189 -16.43 7.79 -19.92
C LYS A 189 -15.31 8.63 -20.52
N GLY A 190 -14.13 8.63 -19.91
CA GLY A 190 -12.99 9.43 -20.34
C GLY A 190 -13.01 10.88 -19.83
N THR A 191 -14.00 11.27 -19.01
CA THR A 191 -14.07 12.60 -18.41
C THR A 191 -12.97 12.73 -17.37
N VAL A 192 -12.17 13.78 -17.47
CA VAL A 192 -11.17 14.12 -16.46
C VAL A 192 -11.81 15.05 -15.44
N THR A 193 -11.88 14.61 -14.20
CA THR A 193 -12.33 15.44 -13.06
C THR A 193 -11.17 15.65 -12.10
N LEU A 194 -11.12 16.82 -11.46
CA LEU A 194 -10.17 17.06 -10.37
C LEU A 194 -10.80 16.59 -9.07
N VAL A 195 -10.09 15.76 -8.32
CA VAL A 195 -10.52 15.30 -7.00
C VAL A 195 -9.52 15.74 -5.95
N ASP A 196 -9.98 15.77 -4.69
CA ASP A 196 -9.14 16.15 -3.56
C ASP A 196 -7.84 15.34 -3.49
N PRO A 197 -6.75 15.97 -3.01
CA PRO A 197 -5.47 15.30 -2.86
C PRO A 197 -5.57 14.06 -1.95
N PRO A 198 -4.69 13.06 -2.14
CA PRO A 198 -4.67 11.84 -1.35
C PRO A 198 -4.08 12.09 0.04
N ARG A 199 -4.84 12.76 0.92
CA ARG A 199 -4.37 13.16 2.28
C ARG A 199 -3.90 11.96 3.12
N ALA A 200 -4.46 10.78 2.88
CA ALA A 200 -4.07 9.54 3.57
C ALA A 200 -2.62 9.10 3.30
N ASN A 201 -1.94 9.65 2.29
CA ASN A 201 -0.51 9.43 2.09
C ASN A 201 0.33 9.96 3.26
N ALA A 202 -0.03 11.14 3.78
CA ALA A 202 0.66 11.75 4.92
C ALA A 202 0.46 10.91 6.19
N ASP A 203 -0.72 10.31 6.37
CA ASP A 203 -1.02 9.42 7.49
C ASP A 203 -0.06 8.23 7.55
N VAL A 204 0.47 7.73 6.41
CA VAL A 204 1.46 6.65 6.40
C VAL A 204 2.74 7.08 7.12
N VAL A 205 3.20 8.30 6.85
CA VAL A 205 4.41 8.85 7.46
C VAL A 205 4.17 9.12 8.95
N ILE A 206 3.03 9.73 9.29
CA ILE A 206 2.65 10.02 10.68
C ILE A 206 2.57 8.73 11.50
N ASN A 207 1.87 7.71 10.98
CA ASN A 207 1.75 6.40 11.62
C ASN A 207 3.11 5.70 11.73
N SER A 208 3.99 5.87 10.74
CA SER A 208 5.36 5.37 10.80
C SER A 208 6.14 6.01 11.94
N VAL A 209 6.02 7.32 12.15
CA VAL A 209 6.67 8.01 13.28
C VAL A 209 6.16 7.52 14.63
N TYR A 210 4.84 7.35 14.79
CA TYR A 210 4.27 6.78 16.01
C TYR A 210 4.76 5.35 16.26
N TRP A 211 4.83 4.53 15.20
CA TRP A 211 5.34 3.16 15.31
C TRP A 211 6.85 3.12 15.66
N LEU A 212 7.66 3.97 15.03
CA LEU A 212 9.10 4.07 15.30
C LEU A 212 9.39 4.51 16.75
N THR A 213 8.52 5.34 17.33
CA THR A 213 8.65 5.84 18.72
C THR A 213 7.98 4.97 19.77
N GLY A 214 7.41 3.81 19.39
CA GLY A 214 6.73 2.90 20.32
C GLY A 214 5.38 3.42 20.84
N ARG A 215 4.76 4.35 20.11
CA ARG A 215 3.50 5.04 20.44
C ARG A 215 2.34 4.54 19.58
N GLU A 216 2.23 3.23 19.43
CA GLU A 216 1.27 2.56 18.54
C GLU A 216 -0.20 2.87 18.88
N ASN A 217 -0.49 3.24 20.12
CA ASN A 217 -1.80 3.68 20.58
C ASN A 217 -2.28 5.02 20.00
N TYR A 218 -1.38 5.79 19.35
CA TYR A 218 -1.72 7.02 18.65
C TYR A 218 -1.85 6.83 17.12
N ILE A 219 -1.64 5.60 16.64
CA ILE A 219 -1.82 5.28 15.22
C ILE A 219 -3.31 5.30 14.88
N ALA A 220 -3.69 6.15 13.93
CA ALA A 220 -5.05 6.31 13.46
C ALA A 220 -5.06 6.60 11.95
N ALA A 221 -6.24 6.68 11.37
CA ALA A 221 -6.42 7.25 10.04
C ALA A 221 -7.40 8.41 10.13
N GLY A 222 -7.26 9.39 9.24
CA GLY A 222 -8.28 10.42 9.06
C GLY A 222 -9.66 9.81 8.76
N PRO A 223 -10.75 10.61 8.80
CA PRO A 223 -12.08 10.11 8.47
C PRO A 223 -12.07 9.41 7.12
N ALA A 224 -12.29 8.09 7.12
CA ALA A 224 -12.42 7.34 5.89
C ALA A 224 -13.64 7.89 5.16
N GLY A 225 -13.45 8.36 3.92
CA GLY A 225 -14.58 8.63 3.04
C GLY A 225 -15.48 7.39 3.06
N ALA A 226 -16.75 7.56 3.40
CA ALA A 226 -17.67 6.43 3.54
C ALA A 226 -17.63 5.63 2.24
N GLN A 227 -17.09 4.41 2.28
CA GLN A 227 -17.14 3.53 1.12
C GLN A 227 -18.60 3.22 0.88
N LEU A 228 -19.13 3.73 -0.22
CA LEU A 228 -20.42 3.29 -0.73
C LEU A 228 -20.28 1.80 -1.03
N VAL A 229 -20.75 0.97 -0.12
CA VAL A 229 -20.90 -0.46 -0.37
C VAL A 229 -21.82 -0.55 -1.57
N LEU A 230 -21.28 -0.98 -2.71
CA LEU A 230 -22.06 -1.23 -3.92
C LEU A 230 -22.92 -2.46 -3.67
N ILE A 231 -24.10 -2.21 -3.08
CA ILE A 231 -25.14 -3.23 -2.90
C ILE A 231 -25.57 -3.65 -4.32
N GLY A 232 -25.37 -4.94 -4.64
CA GLY A 232 -25.78 -5.50 -5.92
C GLY A 232 -27.27 -5.25 -6.20
N LYS A 233 -27.66 -5.18 -7.48
CA LYS A 233 -29.03 -4.81 -7.89
C LYS A 233 -30.12 -5.60 -7.14
N VAL A 234 -29.92 -6.91 -6.98
CA VAL A 234 -30.85 -7.78 -6.24
C VAL A 234 -30.96 -7.38 -4.78
N ALA A 235 -29.84 -7.25 -4.08
CA ALA A 235 -29.83 -6.84 -2.68
C ALA A 235 -30.41 -5.43 -2.48
N ARG A 236 -30.21 -4.53 -3.46
CA ARG A 236 -30.82 -3.19 -3.45
C ARG A 236 -32.34 -3.27 -3.61
N THR A 237 -32.85 -4.09 -4.53
CA THR A 237 -34.28 -4.31 -4.69
C THR A 237 -34.90 -4.92 -3.44
N VAL A 238 -34.25 -5.93 -2.86
CA VAL A 238 -34.74 -6.57 -1.62
C VAL A 238 -34.77 -5.56 -0.46
N LEU A 239 -33.68 -4.80 -0.24
CA LEU A 239 -33.67 -3.76 0.79
C LEU A 239 -34.78 -2.73 0.53
N ALA A 240 -34.94 -2.28 -0.70
CA ALA A 240 -35.99 -1.33 -1.06
C ALA A 240 -37.38 -1.90 -0.78
N THR A 241 -37.67 -3.14 -1.15
CA THR A 241 -38.95 -3.79 -0.86
C THR A 241 -39.20 -3.91 0.65
N ILE A 242 -38.19 -4.29 1.42
CA ILE A 242 -38.31 -4.40 2.88
C ILE A 242 -38.62 -3.04 3.50
N PHE A 243 -37.83 -2.00 3.19
CA PHE A 243 -37.96 -0.70 3.84
C PHE A 243 -39.14 0.14 3.33
N VAL A 244 -39.53 -0.01 2.06
CA VAL A 244 -40.60 0.80 1.44
C VAL A 244 -41.96 0.13 1.52
N VAL A 245 -42.03 -1.21 1.48
CA VAL A 245 -43.32 -1.93 1.45
C VAL A 245 -43.58 -2.68 2.76
N VAL A 246 -42.64 -3.53 3.17
CA VAL A 246 -42.87 -4.44 4.31
C VAL A 246 -42.94 -3.66 5.63
N LEU A 247 -41.97 -2.78 5.88
CA LEU A 247 -41.90 -2.04 7.14
C LEU A 247 -43.14 -1.13 7.34
N PRO A 248 -43.59 -0.32 6.36
CA PRO A 248 -44.80 0.48 6.52
C PRO A 248 -46.07 -0.38 6.66
N ALA A 249 -46.17 -1.50 5.95
CA ALA A 249 -47.31 -2.41 6.09
C ALA A 249 -47.39 -3.01 7.50
N LEU A 250 -46.26 -3.37 8.11
CA LEU A 250 -46.20 -3.84 9.50
C LEU A 250 -46.63 -2.75 10.49
N VAL A 251 -46.19 -1.51 10.29
CA VAL A 251 -46.61 -0.38 11.13
C VAL A 251 -48.12 -0.14 11.03
N LEU A 252 -48.69 -0.20 9.82
CA LEU A 252 -50.13 -0.08 9.61
C LEU A 252 -50.91 -1.24 10.25
N ALA A 253 -50.43 -2.47 10.11
CA ALA A 253 -51.04 -3.64 10.73
C ALA A 253 -51.07 -3.53 12.26
N ALA A 254 -49.97 -3.08 12.87
CA ALA A 254 -49.90 -2.83 14.30
C ALA A 254 -50.90 -1.74 14.74
N GLY A 255 -50.99 -0.63 13.99
CA GLY A 255 -51.97 0.42 14.24
C GLY A 255 -53.42 -0.06 14.15
N ALA A 256 -53.73 -0.86 13.12
CA ALA A 256 -55.06 -1.46 12.94
C ALA A 256 -55.41 -2.41 14.09
N MET A 257 -54.45 -3.22 14.53
CA MET A 257 -54.63 -4.14 15.66
C MET A 257 -54.97 -3.37 16.95
N VAL A 258 -54.23 -2.30 17.26
CA VAL A 258 -54.51 -1.44 18.42
C VAL A 258 -55.91 -0.80 18.32
N MET A 259 -56.30 -0.34 17.13
CA MET A 259 -57.62 0.24 16.90
C MET A 259 -58.76 -0.75 17.16
N VAL A 260 -58.59 -2.02 16.77
CA VAL A 260 -59.56 -3.09 17.02
C VAL A 260 -59.63 -3.43 18.51
N MET A 261 -58.48 -3.52 19.19
CA MET A 261 -58.44 -3.80 20.63
C MET A 261 -59.10 -2.68 21.45
N ARG A 262 -59.01 -1.42 21.01
CA ARG A 262 -59.62 -0.28 21.70
C ARG A 262 -61.14 -0.19 21.51
N ARG A 263 -61.71 -0.85 20.49
CA ARG A 263 -63.15 -0.86 20.22
C ARG A 263 -63.91 -1.94 20.98
N ARG A 264 -63.21 -2.92 21.56
CA ARG A 264 -63.77 -3.91 22.47
C ARG A 264 -63.68 -3.40 23.89
#